data_AF-A0A7M1B6W4-F1
#
_entry.id   AF-A0A7M1B6W4-F1
#
_cell.length_a   1.000
_cell.length_b   1.000
_cell.length_c   1.000
_cell.angle_alpha   90.00
_cell.angle_beta   90.00
_cell.angle_gamma   90.00
#
_symmetry.space_group_name_H-M   'P 1'
#
loop_
_entity.id
_entity.type
_entity.pdbx_description
1 polymer ?
#
loop_
_entity_poly.entity_id
_entity_poly.type
_entity_poly.pdbx_seq_one_letter_code
_entity_poly.pdbx_strand_id
1 'polypeptide(L)'
;MRIFLQILLPLVLLGSASFANDFKEVFKISLKKDEQKKILVKYADKEKLFVFRWTLYVNDGLVTLYSYDKFVAQNMLYLNHKNQSLRIKLRDDGQNYYNPPYFLLKFKAFENNEAKFELYLYDPQMQIALKFLKNKN
;
A
#
# COMPACT_ATOMS: atom_id res chain seq x y z
N MET A 1 22.21 -23.28 -41.81
CA MET A 1 22.63 -22.43 -40.67
C MET A 1 21.84 -21.12 -40.52
N ARG A 2 21.14 -20.61 -41.56
CA ARG A 2 20.32 -19.36 -41.44
C ARG A 2 18.98 -19.54 -40.72
N ILE A 3 18.31 -20.69 -40.86
CA ILE A 3 16.97 -20.95 -40.29
C ILE A 3 17.03 -21.16 -38.77
N PHE A 4 18.09 -21.81 -38.26
CA PHE A 4 18.30 -21.98 -36.81
C PHE A 4 18.44 -20.63 -36.08
N LEU A 5 19.10 -19.65 -36.71
CA LEU A 5 19.27 -18.31 -36.15
C LEU A 5 17.95 -17.51 -36.12
N GLN A 6 17.06 -17.76 -37.08
CA GLN A 6 15.77 -17.07 -37.20
C GLN A 6 14.72 -17.58 -36.20
N ILE A 7 14.84 -18.83 -35.74
CA ILE A 7 13.95 -19.41 -34.72
C ILE A 7 14.43 -19.11 -33.29
N LEU A 8 15.74 -18.92 -33.09
CA LEU A 8 16.31 -18.60 -31.77
C LEU A 8 15.92 -17.19 -31.29
N LEU A 9 15.81 -16.22 -32.20
CA LEU A 9 15.53 -14.81 -31.88
C LEU A 9 14.15 -14.56 -31.25
N PRO A 10 13.02 -15.13 -31.75
CA PRO A 10 11.72 -14.97 -31.09
C PRO A 10 11.62 -15.75 -29.77
N LEU A 11 12.40 -16.83 -29.60
CA LEU A 11 12.36 -17.67 -28.39
C LEU A 11 13.04 -16.98 -27.19
N VAL A 12 14.08 -16.18 -27.41
CA VAL A 12 14.76 -15.38 -26.37
C VAL A 12 13.90 -14.20 -25.90
N LEU A 13 13.10 -13.61 -26.79
CA LEU A 13 12.23 -12.48 -26.45
C LEU A 13 11.00 -12.91 -25.62
N LEU A 14 10.51 -14.14 -25.77
CA LEU A 14 9.40 -14.67 -24.97
C LEU A 14 9.80 -15.00 -23.51
N GLY A 15 11.08 -15.18 -23.23
CA GLY A 15 11.58 -15.60 -21.90
C GLY A 15 11.78 -14.50 -20.86
N SER A 16 11.58 -13.22 -21.21
CA SER A 16 12.00 -12.08 -20.36
C SER A 16 10.87 -11.24 -19.75
N ALA A 17 9.60 -11.61 -19.92
CA ALA A 17 8.49 -10.91 -19.28
C ALA A 17 8.26 -11.38 -17.83
N SER A 18 9.27 -11.27 -16.96
CA SER A 18 9.08 -11.35 -15.51
C SER A 18 8.81 -9.94 -14.99
N PHE A 19 7.54 -9.57 -14.83
CA PHE A 19 7.18 -8.35 -14.11
C PHE A 19 7.52 -8.55 -12.63
N ALA A 20 8.63 -7.96 -12.17
CA ALA A 20 8.91 -7.86 -10.75
C ALA A 20 7.84 -6.96 -10.11
N ASN A 21 6.97 -7.54 -9.27
CA ASN A 21 6.09 -6.75 -8.43
C ASN A 21 6.90 -6.30 -7.20
N ASP A 22 7.30 -5.04 -7.19
CA ASP A 22 8.06 -4.43 -6.09
C ASP A 22 7.30 -4.42 -4.75
N PHE A 23 5.98 -4.67 -4.77
CA PHE A 23 5.15 -4.78 -3.59
C PHE A 23 5.11 -6.21 -3.07
N LYS A 24 5.46 -6.38 -1.80
CA LYS A 24 5.55 -7.68 -1.14
C LYS A 24 4.17 -8.28 -0.88
N GLU A 25 3.25 -7.47 -0.36
CA GLU A 25 1.92 -7.92 0.09
C GLU A 25 0.83 -6.90 -0.23
N VAL A 26 -0.38 -7.40 -0.50
CA VAL A 26 -1.58 -6.59 -0.76
C VAL A 26 -2.69 -7.00 0.20
N PHE A 27 -3.16 -6.07 1.01
CA PHE A 27 -4.25 -6.30 1.97
C PHE A 27 -5.51 -5.57 1.54
N LYS A 28 -6.62 -6.30 1.45
CA LYS A 28 -7.94 -5.72 1.19
C LYS A 28 -8.59 -5.33 2.51
N ILE A 29 -9.05 -4.09 2.60
CA ILE A 29 -9.65 -3.53 3.82
C ILE A 29 -10.97 -2.88 3.43
N SER A 30 -12.07 -3.25 4.09
CA SER A 30 -13.35 -2.54 4.03
C SER A 30 -13.55 -1.82 5.35
N LEU A 31 -13.99 -0.57 5.31
CA LEU A 31 -14.29 0.22 6.52
C LEU A 31 -15.61 0.95 6.37
N LYS A 32 -16.41 0.94 7.43
CA LYS A 32 -17.54 1.86 7.60
C LYS A 32 -17.05 3.26 7.96
N LYS A 33 -17.95 4.24 7.84
CA LYS A 33 -17.66 5.63 8.20
C LYS A 33 -17.13 5.70 9.62
N ASP A 34 -16.03 6.43 9.81
CA ASP A 34 -15.36 6.62 11.09
C ASP A 34 -14.80 5.36 11.76
N GLU A 35 -14.94 4.18 11.13
CA GLU A 35 -14.34 2.96 11.62
C GLU A 35 -12.81 3.03 11.49
N GLN A 36 -12.13 2.72 12.59
CA GLN A 36 -10.68 2.74 12.61
C GLN A 36 -10.11 1.38 12.22
N LYS A 37 -9.15 1.38 11.30
CA LYS A 37 -8.25 0.24 11.12
C LYS A 37 -6.95 0.50 11.87
N LYS A 38 -6.52 -0.49 12.65
CA LYS A 38 -5.27 -0.44 13.44
C LYS A 38 -4.32 -1.55 12.99
N ILE A 39 -3.11 -1.15 12.61
CA ILE A 39 -2.06 -2.05 12.13
C ILE A 39 -0.80 -1.74 12.92
N LEU A 40 -0.29 -2.76 13.59
CA LEU A 40 0.96 -2.70 14.33
C LEU A 40 2.11 -3.01 13.37
N VAL A 41 3.03 -2.07 13.22
CA VAL A 41 4.20 -2.15 12.36
C VAL A 41 5.42 -2.40 13.26
N LYS A 42 6.09 -3.54 13.06
CA LYS A 42 7.25 -3.95 13.84
C LYS A 42 8.47 -4.03 12.93
N TYR A 43 9.60 -3.47 13.38
CA TYR A 43 10.88 -3.57 12.70
C TYR A 43 12.02 -3.26 13.67
N ALA A 44 13.13 -3.99 13.56
CA ALA A 44 14.18 -3.99 14.59
C ALA A 44 13.55 -4.14 15.99
N ASP A 45 13.89 -3.25 16.93
CA ASP A 45 13.34 -3.22 18.29
C ASP A 45 12.21 -2.18 18.45
N LYS A 46 11.63 -1.71 17.33
CA LYS A 46 10.58 -0.68 17.32
C LYS A 46 9.23 -1.28 16.97
N GLU A 47 8.22 -0.77 17.67
CA GLU A 47 6.82 -1.08 17.44
C GLU A 47 6.05 0.23 17.29
N LYS A 48 5.40 0.42 16.14
CA LYS A 48 4.66 1.64 15.81
C LYS A 48 3.25 1.31 15.36
N LEU A 49 2.29 2.12 15.81
CA LEU A 49 0.89 1.92 15.47
C LEU A 49 0.50 2.81 14.29
N PHE A 50 0.07 2.18 13.20
CA PHE A 50 -0.62 2.84 12.11
C PHE A 50 -2.13 2.73 12.35
N VAL A 51 -2.81 3.88 12.34
CA VAL A 51 -4.27 3.97 12.47
C VAL A 51 -4.80 4.80 11.33
N PHE A 52 -5.86 4.35 10.67
CA PHE A 52 -6.55 5.19 9.69
C PHE A 52 -8.06 4.96 9.71
N ARG A 53 -8.79 5.97 9.22
CA ARG A 53 -10.25 5.95 9.03
C ARG A 53 -10.61 6.90 7.88
N TRP A 54 -11.88 6.87 7.48
CA TRP A 54 -12.45 7.87 6.57
C TRP A 54 -13.65 8.57 7.20
N THR A 55 -13.88 9.83 6.81
CA THR A 55 -14.89 10.72 7.45
C THR A 55 -15.92 11.28 6.48
N LEU A 56 -15.60 11.47 5.21
CA LEU A 56 -16.51 12.05 4.22
C LEU A 56 -16.27 11.42 2.85
N TYR A 57 -17.35 11.11 2.14
CA TYR A 57 -17.33 10.71 0.73
C TYR A 57 -18.32 11.59 -0.04
N VAL A 58 -17.82 12.38 -1.00
CA VAL A 58 -18.65 13.24 -1.86
C VAL A 58 -17.94 13.47 -3.18
N ASN A 59 -18.68 13.46 -4.30
CA ASN A 59 -18.15 13.66 -5.65
C ASN A 59 -16.91 12.80 -5.94
N ASP A 60 -16.99 11.51 -5.58
CA ASP A 60 -15.92 10.51 -5.68
C ASP A 60 -14.63 10.79 -4.89
N GLY A 61 -14.63 11.86 -4.08
CA GLY A 61 -13.58 12.22 -3.15
C GLY A 61 -13.84 11.64 -1.76
N LEU A 62 -12.87 10.89 -1.25
CA LEU A 62 -12.86 10.30 0.08
C LEU A 62 -11.87 11.02 0.99
N VAL A 63 -12.35 11.65 2.05
CA VAL A 63 -11.52 12.23 3.09
C VAL A 63 -11.06 11.12 4.05
N THR A 64 -9.76 10.92 4.10
CA THR A 64 -9.08 9.93 4.95
C THR A 64 -8.24 10.64 5.99
N LEU A 65 -8.26 10.13 7.21
CA LEU A 65 -7.38 10.57 8.29
C LEU A 65 -6.55 9.39 8.73
N TYR A 66 -5.26 9.61 8.89
CA TYR A 66 -4.36 8.60 9.44
C TYR A 66 -3.41 9.20 10.47
N SER A 67 -2.93 8.33 11.34
CA SER A 67 -1.82 8.58 12.24
C SER A 67 -0.81 7.45 12.18
N TYR A 68 0.46 7.80 12.17
CA TYR A 68 1.56 6.86 12.32
C TYR A 68 2.63 7.48 13.21
N ASP A 69 2.83 6.89 14.39
CA ASP A 69 3.75 7.45 15.40
C ASP A 69 3.36 8.89 15.76
N LYS A 70 4.23 9.88 15.54
CA LYS A 70 3.96 11.30 15.79
C LYS A 70 3.29 12.03 14.62
N PHE A 71 3.15 11.38 13.47
CA PHE A 71 2.59 12.00 12.27
C PHE A 71 1.08 11.78 12.21
N VAL A 72 0.34 12.87 12.02
CA VAL A 72 -1.11 12.85 11.79
C VAL A 72 -1.39 13.65 10.54
N ALA A 73 -2.18 13.11 9.63
CA ALA A 73 -2.50 13.78 8.37
C ALA A 73 -3.93 13.48 7.90
N GLN A 74 -4.48 14.44 7.17
CA GLN A 74 -5.73 14.30 6.43
C GLN A 74 -5.42 14.38 4.93
N ASN A 75 -6.00 13.47 4.14
CA ASN A 75 -5.80 13.40 2.70
C ASN A 75 -7.15 13.18 2.01
N MET A 76 -7.27 13.70 0.78
CA MET A 76 -8.42 13.45 -0.07
C MET A 76 -8.02 12.51 -1.20
N LEU A 77 -8.65 11.35 -1.24
CA LEU A 77 -8.41 10.31 -2.25
C LEU A 77 -9.56 10.29 -3.25
N TYR A 78 -9.26 10.20 -4.54
CA TYR A 78 -10.27 10.19 -5.59
C TYR A 78 -10.26 8.88 -6.36
N LEU A 79 -11.44 8.33 -6.67
CA LEU A 79 -11.54 7.17 -7.55
C LEU A 79 -11.02 7.50 -8.95
N ASN A 80 -10.32 6.54 -9.58
CA ASN A 80 -9.81 6.64 -10.96
C ASN A 80 -8.97 7.89 -11.25
N HIS A 81 -8.30 8.44 -10.24
CA HIS A 81 -7.51 9.66 -10.34
C HIS A 81 -6.05 9.46 -9.90
N LYS A 82 -5.16 10.39 -10.26
CA LYS A 82 -3.74 10.36 -9.84
C LYS A 82 -3.58 10.33 -8.31
N ASN A 83 -4.54 10.92 -7.59
CA ASN A 83 -4.54 11.00 -6.13
C ASN A 83 -5.38 9.87 -5.48
N GLN A 84 -5.48 8.70 -6.13
CA GLN A 84 -6.23 7.55 -5.62
C GLN A 84 -5.55 6.87 -4.43
N SER A 85 -4.26 7.14 -4.19
CA SER A 85 -3.49 6.52 -3.12
C SER A 85 -2.66 7.53 -2.35
N LEU A 86 -2.40 7.24 -1.08
CA LEU A 86 -1.43 7.96 -0.26
C LEU A 86 -0.28 7.05 0.14
N ARG A 87 0.92 7.63 0.26
CA ARG A 87 2.14 6.94 0.67
C ARG A 87 2.47 7.29 2.13
N ILE A 88 2.70 6.28 2.97
CA ILE A 88 3.12 6.45 4.37
C ILE A 88 4.49 5.81 4.55
N LYS A 89 5.52 6.62 4.84
CA LYS A 89 6.87 6.13 5.15
C LYS A 89 6.85 5.41 6.51
N LEU A 90 7.32 4.16 6.55
CA LEU A 90 7.29 3.32 7.76
C LEU A 90 8.52 3.47 8.64
N ARG A 91 9.66 3.81 8.02
CA ARG A 91 10.94 3.93 8.69
C ARG A 91 11.67 5.19 8.26
N ASP A 92 12.21 5.92 9.23
CA ASP A 92 13.01 7.12 9.01
C ASP A 92 14.26 7.13 9.89
N ASP A 93 15.06 6.08 9.76
CA ASP A 93 16.29 5.86 10.53
C ASP A 93 17.55 6.21 9.72
N GLY A 94 17.41 6.89 8.58
CA GLY A 94 18.49 7.21 7.66
C GLY A 94 19.03 6.01 6.87
N GLN A 95 18.71 4.78 7.27
CA GLN A 95 19.07 3.56 6.54
C GLN A 95 18.14 3.39 5.33
N ASN A 96 18.72 3.19 4.14
CA ASN A 96 18.00 3.17 2.86
C ASN A 96 17.24 4.48 2.58
N TYR A 97 17.90 5.63 2.79
CA TYR A 97 17.31 6.96 2.59
C TYR A 97 16.60 7.12 1.23
N TYR A 98 17.16 6.53 0.16
CA TYR A 98 16.60 6.64 -1.18
C TYR A 98 15.26 5.89 -1.34
N ASN A 99 15.11 4.71 -0.73
CA ASN A 99 13.91 3.87 -0.85
C ASN A 99 13.54 3.23 0.50
N PRO A 100 13.05 4.03 1.47
CA PRO A 100 12.63 3.51 2.76
C PRO A 100 11.35 2.67 2.59
N PRO A 101 11.10 1.68 3.46
CA PRO A 101 9.87 0.91 3.42
C PRO A 101 8.66 1.84 3.63
N TYR A 102 7.60 1.61 2.87
CA TYR A 102 6.40 2.43 2.92
C TYR A 102 5.13 1.61 2.69
N PHE A 103 4.02 2.12 3.21
CA PHE A 103 2.69 1.74 2.78
C PHE A 103 2.22 2.59 1.61
N LEU A 104 1.51 1.97 0.68
CA LEU A 104 0.67 2.65 -0.28
C LEU A 104 -0.78 2.27 0.03
N LEU A 105 -1.56 3.17 0.61
CA LEU A 105 -2.98 2.97 0.87
C LEU A 105 -3.76 3.51 -0.33
N LYS A 106 -4.36 2.62 -1.11
CA LYS A 106 -5.12 2.94 -2.32
C LYS A 106 -6.62 2.82 -2.06
N PHE A 107 -7.36 3.87 -2.39
CA PHE A 107 -8.82 3.85 -2.38
C PHE A 107 -9.33 3.17 -3.65
N LYS A 108 -10.09 2.09 -3.51
CA LYS A 108 -10.44 1.21 -4.64
C LYS A 108 -11.88 1.36 -5.11
N ALA A 109 -12.80 1.44 -4.17
CA ALA A 109 -14.22 1.54 -4.46
C ALA A 109 -14.98 2.03 -3.23
N PHE A 110 -16.19 2.55 -3.45
CA PHE A 110 -17.14 2.89 -2.40
C PHE A 110 -18.47 2.24 -2.72
N GLU A 111 -18.91 1.31 -1.87
CA GLU A 111 -20.13 0.52 -2.07
C GLU A 111 -20.76 0.24 -0.71
N ASN A 112 -22.09 0.20 -0.63
CA ASN A 112 -22.82 -0.12 0.61
C ASN A 112 -22.43 0.76 1.82
N ASN A 113 -22.13 2.04 1.59
CA ASN A 113 -21.60 2.97 2.61
C ASN A 113 -20.30 2.52 3.27
N GLU A 114 -19.51 1.69 2.58
CA GLU A 114 -18.18 1.26 2.99
C GLU A 114 -17.15 1.68 1.96
N ALA A 115 -16.02 2.18 2.44
CA ALA A 115 -14.86 2.46 1.62
C ALA A 115 -13.96 1.22 1.57
N LYS A 116 -13.68 0.75 0.35
CA LYS A 116 -12.77 -0.36 0.09
C LYS A 116 -11.38 0.18 -0.25
N PHE A 117 -10.38 -0.35 0.44
CA PHE A 117 -8.97 0.00 0.26
C PHE A 117 -8.13 -1.23 -0.07
N GLU A 118 -7.04 -0.99 -0.78
CA GLU A 118 -5.91 -1.90 -0.88
C GLU A 118 -4.70 -1.24 -0.22
N LEU A 119 -4.11 -1.93 0.76
CA LEU A 119 -2.86 -1.52 1.39
C LEU A 119 -1.72 -2.36 0.82
N TYR A 120 -0.76 -1.70 0.19
CA TYR A 120 0.44 -2.35 -0.33
C TYR A 120 1.62 -2.07 0.59
N LEU A 121 2.44 -3.08 0.84
CA LEU A 121 3.71 -2.93 1.53
C LEU A 121 4.87 -2.98 0.52
N TYR A 122 5.60 -1.88 0.42
CA TYR A 122 6.92 -1.86 -0.20
C TYR A 122 7.98 -2.04 0.89
N ASP A 123 8.68 -3.17 0.87
CA ASP A 123 9.70 -3.55 1.84
C ASP A 123 10.74 -4.48 1.18
N PRO A 124 11.64 -3.93 0.36
CA PRO A 124 12.58 -4.72 -0.44
C PRO A 124 13.57 -5.53 0.42
N GLN A 125 13.85 -5.10 1.66
CA GLN A 125 14.73 -5.81 2.59
C GLN A 125 13.98 -6.79 3.52
N MET A 126 12.65 -6.88 3.42
CA MET A 126 11.81 -7.77 4.22
C MET A 126 11.96 -7.56 5.74
N GLN A 127 12.13 -6.32 6.18
CA GLN A 127 12.41 -5.98 7.58
C GLN A 127 11.16 -5.56 8.36
N ILE A 128 10.02 -5.44 7.68
CA ILE A 128 8.76 -5.01 8.27
C ILE A 128 7.86 -6.23 8.54
N ALA A 129 7.45 -6.39 9.79
CA ALA A 129 6.42 -7.33 10.20
C ALA A 129 5.14 -6.58 10.59
N LEU A 130 4.00 -7.09 10.11
CA LEU A 130 2.69 -6.46 10.32
C LEU A 130 1.80 -7.34 11.20
N LYS A 131 1.10 -6.71 12.15
CA LYS A 131 0.04 -7.36 12.93
C LYS A 131 -1.23 -6.52 12.89
N PHE A 132 -2.26 -7.06 12.25
CA PHE A 132 -3.58 -6.43 12.17
C PHE A 132 -4.31 -6.61 13.50
N LEU A 133 -4.71 -5.50 14.11
CA LEU A 133 -5.46 -5.53 15.35
C LEU A 133 -6.96 -5.63 15.02
N LYS A 134 -7.67 -6.52 15.73
CA LYS A 134 -9.14 -6.54 15.68
C LYS A 134 -9.67 -5.33 16.45
N ASN A 135 -10.69 -4.67 15.91
CA ASN A 135 -11.46 -3.73 16.72
C ASN A 135 -12.13 -4.54 17.84
N LYS A 136 -11.92 -4.12 19.10
CA LYS A 136 -12.73 -4.64 20.21
C LYS A 136 -14.12 -4.03 20.02
N ASN A 137 -15.10 -4.91 19.79
CA ASN A 137 -16.52 -4.55 19.81
C ASN A 137 -16.91 -3.99 21.18
#